data_AF-A0A3C0QKC3-F1
#
_entry.id   AF-A0A3C0QKC3-F1
#
_cell.length_a   1.000
_cell.length_b   1.000
_cell.length_c   1.000
_cell.angle_alpha   90.00
_cell.angle_beta   90.00
_cell.angle_gamma   90.00
#
_symmetry.space_group_name_H-M   'P 1'
#
loop_
_entity.id
_entity.type
_entity.pdbx_description
1 polymer ?
#
loop_
_entity_poly.entity_id
_entity_poly.type
_entity_poly.pdbx_seq_one_letter_code
_entity_poly.pdbx_strand_id
1 'polypeptide(L)'
;NMDLKSLHNGFKRKIASMDLLKLTGDLIPAGEMAAGLIPSSGMLKRIVSGSFILAGDAAGLTNPITGAGIYNAVFSAKIISGIIPRALKEGDPGLLAMIDKEYRNSFGISLGRAVKKRKMLLSGWKSAVETSDKKSFEKLIKQCWVAFKPYWRL
;
A
#
# COMPACT_ATOMS: atom_id res chain seq x y z
N ASN A 1 -6.10 22.14 -19.29
CA ASN A 1 -5.18 21.22 -18.59
C ASN A 1 -5.67 20.95 -17.19
N MET A 2 -6.07 19.72 -16.88
CA MET A 2 -6.51 19.34 -15.55
C MET A 2 -5.30 18.84 -14.76
N ASP A 3 -4.95 19.51 -13.66
CA ASP A 3 -3.89 19.03 -12.77
C ASP A 3 -4.38 17.87 -11.89
N LEU A 4 -3.42 17.15 -11.27
CA LEU A 4 -3.70 15.97 -10.45
C LEU A 4 -4.60 16.28 -9.24
N LYS A 5 -4.51 17.50 -8.71
CA LYS A 5 -5.29 17.96 -7.54
C LYS A 5 -6.76 18.18 -7.94
N SER A 6 -6.99 18.76 -9.11
CA SER A 6 -8.32 18.95 -9.67
C SER A 6 -8.99 17.63 -10.02
N LEU A 7 -8.23 16.68 -10.59
CA LEU A 7 -8.72 15.31 -10.86
C LEU A 7 -9.11 14.57 -9.56
N HIS A 8 -8.25 14.62 -8.55
CA HIS A 8 -8.53 14.00 -7.24
C HIS A 8 -9.77 14.62 -6.57
N ASN A 9 -9.88 15.95 -6.59
CA ASN A 9 -11.05 16.63 -6.04
C ASN A 9 -12.35 16.30 -6.82
N GLY A 10 -12.26 16.18 -8.14
CA GLY A 10 -13.37 15.73 -8.99
C GLY A 10 -13.81 14.31 -8.66
N PHE A 11 -12.84 13.40 -8.49
CA PHE A 11 -13.11 12.02 -8.06
C PHE A 11 -13.81 12.00 -6.71
N LYS A 12 -13.26 12.66 -5.66
CA LYS A 12 -13.89 12.74 -4.33
C LYS A 12 -15.32 13.24 -4.37
N ARG A 13 -15.61 14.31 -5.12
CA ARG A 13 -16.97 14.82 -5.30
C ARG A 13 -17.90 13.80 -5.94
N LYS A 14 -17.42 13.04 -6.94
CA LYS A 14 -18.21 12.03 -7.64
C LYS A 14 -18.58 10.87 -6.71
N ILE A 15 -17.63 10.32 -5.96
CA ILE A 15 -17.92 9.23 -5.00
C ILE A 15 -18.77 9.72 -3.81
N ALA A 16 -18.58 10.97 -3.36
CA ALA A 16 -19.46 11.56 -2.36
C ALA A 16 -20.90 11.72 -2.86
N SER A 17 -21.10 12.13 -4.12
CA SER A 17 -22.43 12.19 -4.74
C SER A 17 -23.11 10.83 -4.91
N MET A 18 -22.36 9.74 -4.72
CA MET A 18 -22.87 8.36 -4.75
C MET A 18 -23.14 7.83 -3.33
N ASP A 19 -23.03 8.66 -2.29
CA ASP A 19 -23.08 8.28 -0.87
C ASP A 19 -22.05 7.20 -0.46
N LEU A 20 -21.02 6.97 -1.29
CA LEU A 20 -19.94 6.00 -1.02
C LEU A 20 -18.85 6.59 -0.12
N LEU A 21 -18.85 7.91 0.08
CA LEU A 21 -17.87 8.61 0.91
C LEU A 21 -18.54 9.81 1.59
N LYS A 22 -18.55 9.81 2.93
CA LYS A 22 -19.00 10.98 3.70
C LYS A 22 -17.90 12.04 3.65
N LEU A 23 -18.16 13.16 2.97
CA LEU A 23 -17.24 14.30 2.90
C LEU A 23 -16.84 14.85 4.28
N THR A 24 -17.64 14.58 5.30
CA THR A 24 -17.36 14.96 6.70
C THR A 24 -16.23 14.15 7.34
N GLY A 25 -15.86 12.98 6.81
CA GLY A 25 -14.79 12.14 7.37
C GLY A 25 -13.36 12.58 6.99
N ASP A 26 -13.21 13.29 5.86
CA ASP A 26 -11.92 13.78 5.36
C ASP A 26 -11.68 15.28 5.67
N LEU A 27 -12.69 15.97 6.18
CA LEU A 27 -12.55 17.34 6.68
C LEU A 27 -12.17 17.26 8.15
N ILE A 28 -10.88 17.06 8.41
CA ILE A 28 -10.33 17.33 9.74
C ILE A 28 -10.44 18.84 9.94
N PRO A 29 -11.24 19.33 10.90
CA PRO A 29 -11.34 20.75 11.17
C PRO A 29 -9.95 21.35 11.41
N ALA A 30 -9.75 22.62 11.02
CA ALA A 30 -8.48 23.28 11.24
C ALA A 30 -8.15 23.28 12.74
N GLY A 31 -7.02 22.69 13.12
CA GLY A 31 -6.62 22.50 14.52
C GLY A 31 -6.89 21.11 15.09
N GLU A 32 -7.55 20.21 14.36
CA GLU A 32 -7.77 18.83 14.76
C GLU A 32 -6.74 17.88 14.11
N MET A 33 -6.55 16.71 14.73
CA MET A 33 -5.58 15.69 14.31
C MET A 33 -6.31 14.42 13.88
N ALA A 34 -6.01 13.90 12.69
CA ALA A 34 -6.36 12.53 12.34
C ALA A 34 -5.19 11.60 12.59
N ALA A 35 -5.50 10.43 13.11
CA ALA A 35 -4.59 9.31 13.24
C ALA A 35 -5.25 8.05 12.68
N GLY A 36 -4.43 7.13 12.18
CA GLY A 36 -4.90 5.87 11.63
C GLY A 36 -3.80 4.82 11.69
N LEU A 37 -4.21 3.55 11.73
CA LEU A 37 -3.29 2.43 11.69
C LEU A 37 -2.79 2.20 10.25
N ILE A 38 -1.50 1.92 10.12
CA ILE A 38 -0.87 1.60 8.84
C ILE A 38 -0.41 0.14 8.84
N PRO A 39 -0.96 -0.74 7.97
CA PRO A 39 -0.47 -2.10 7.86
C PRO A 39 0.94 -2.11 7.28
N SER A 40 1.88 -2.66 8.05
CA SER A 40 3.32 -2.66 7.71
C SER A 40 3.95 -4.07 7.74
N SER A 41 3.13 -5.11 7.76
CA SER A 41 3.56 -6.52 7.66
C SER A 41 3.82 -6.97 6.22
N GLY A 42 3.32 -6.21 5.22
CA GLY A 42 3.39 -6.53 3.80
C GLY A 42 2.17 -7.32 3.31
N MET A 43 2.20 -7.66 2.01
CA MET A 43 1.08 -8.31 1.32
C MET A 43 0.70 -9.65 1.95
N LEU A 44 -0.59 -9.89 2.12
CA LEU A 44 -1.10 -11.17 2.62
C LEU A 44 -0.81 -12.31 1.63
N LYS A 45 -0.67 -13.54 2.16
CA LYS A 45 -0.38 -14.73 1.33
C LYS A 45 -1.55 -15.16 0.44
N ARG A 46 -2.78 -14.87 0.88
CA ARG A 46 -4.03 -15.21 0.21
C ARG A 46 -4.87 -13.94 0.13
N ILE A 47 -5.08 -13.44 -1.08
CA ILE A 47 -5.89 -12.24 -1.37
C ILE A 47 -7.32 -12.63 -1.70
N VAL A 48 -7.50 -13.81 -2.31
CA VAL A 48 -8.80 -14.33 -2.75
C VAL A 48 -9.19 -15.59 -1.99
N SER A 49 -10.45 -15.68 -1.57
CA SER A 49 -11.03 -16.87 -0.96
C SER A 49 -12.49 -17.00 -1.35
N GLY A 50 -12.82 -17.95 -2.23
CA GLY A 50 -14.16 -18.05 -2.80
C GLY A 50 -14.55 -16.77 -3.54
N SER A 51 -15.67 -16.16 -3.13
CA SER A 51 -16.16 -14.89 -3.68
C SER A 51 -15.61 -13.65 -2.97
N PHE A 52 -14.68 -13.79 -2.02
CA PHE A 52 -14.08 -12.68 -1.29
C PHE A 52 -12.72 -12.29 -1.89
N ILE A 53 -12.50 -10.98 -2.01
CA ILE A 53 -11.27 -10.40 -2.56
C ILE A 53 -10.85 -9.22 -1.66
N LEU A 54 -9.59 -9.22 -1.23
CA LEU A 54 -9.01 -8.12 -0.45
C LEU A 54 -8.32 -7.11 -1.37
N ALA A 55 -8.40 -5.82 -1.03
CA ALA A 55 -7.77 -4.72 -1.75
C ALA A 55 -7.08 -3.74 -0.79
N GLY A 56 -6.15 -2.93 -1.30
CA GLY A 56 -5.48 -1.88 -0.54
C GLY A 56 -4.92 -2.34 0.81
N ASP A 57 -5.24 -1.60 1.87
CA ASP A 57 -4.77 -1.89 3.24
C ASP A 57 -5.25 -3.26 3.75
N ALA A 58 -6.46 -3.68 3.39
CA ALA A 58 -6.99 -4.99 3.77
C ALA A 58 -6.17 -6.15 3.16
N ALA A 59 -5.54 -5.93 2.00
CA ALA A 59 -4.63 -6.88 1.36
C ALA A 59 -3.17 -6.75 1.84
N GLY A 60 -2.88 -5.82 2.76
CA GLY A 60 -1.51 -5.55 3.25
C GLY A 60 -0.63 -4.84 2.21
N LEU A 61 -1.23 -4.08 1.28
CA LEU A 61 -0.48 -3.50 0.16
C LEU A 61 0.24 -2.20 0.48
N THR A 62 0.15 -1.68 1.70
CA THR A 62 0.90 -0.47 2.08
C THR A 62 2.39 -0.78 2.22
N ASN A 63 3.24 0.10 1.68
CA ASN A 63 4.69 -0.05 1.75
C ASN A 63 5.19 0.02 3.20
N PRO A 64 5.79 -1.04 3.75
CA PRO A 64 6.25 -1.10 5.15
C PRO A 64 7.32 -0.08 5.57
N ILE A 65 8.05 0.51 4.61
CA ILE A 65 9.06 1.54 4.88
C ILE A 65 8.46 2.94 4.82
N THR A 66 7.70 3.24 3.78
CA THR A 66 7.26 4.61 3.51
C THR A 66 5.85 4.91 4.03
N GLY A 67 5.06 3.90 4.35
CA GLY A 67 3.62 4.05 4.64
C GLY A 67 2.77 4.39 3.40
N ALA A 68 3.35 4.39 2.20
CA ALA A 68 2.62 4.71 0.98
C ALA A 68 1.67 3.56 0.60
N GLY A 69 0.36 3.84 0.62
CA GLY A 69 -0.70 2.89 0.30
C GLY A 69 -1.66 3.32 -0.82
N ILE A 70 -1.84 4.63 -1.05
CA ILE A 70 -2.88 5.16 -1.97
C ILE A 70 -2.76 4.58 -3.38
N TYR A 71 -1.58 4.67 -4.00
CA TYR A 71 -1.35 4.11 -5.33
C TYR A 71 -1.63 2.60 -5.35
N ASN A 72 -1.13 1.87 -4.36
CA ASN A 72 -1.30 0.43 -4.30
C ASN A 72 -2.78 0.05 -4.12
N ALA A 73 -3.55 0.79 -3.32
CA ALA A 73 -4.99 0.59 -3.18
C ALA A 73 -5.74 0.80 -4.51
N VAL A 74 -5.48 1.91 -5.21
CA VAL A 74 -6.11 2.19 -6.52
C VAL A 74 -5.69 1.14 -7.55
N PHE A 75 -4.40 0.79 -7.61
CA PHE A 75 -3.91 -0.19 -8.58
C PHE A 75 -4.45 -1.58 -8.31
N SER A 76 -4.61 -1.95 -7.03
CA SER A 76 -5.23 -3.21 -6.61
C SER A 76 -6.69 -3.31 -7.07
N ALA A 77 -7.46 -2.22 -6.99
CA ALA A 77 -8.82 -2.16 -7.53
C ALA A 77 -8.85 -2.28 -9.06
N LYS A 78 -7.89 -1.65 -9.77
CA LYS A 78 -7.76 -1.79 -11.23
C LYS A 78 -7.56 -3.25 -11.64
N ILE A 79 -6.66 -3.99 -10.99
CA ILE A 79 -6.45 -5.42 -11.24
C ILE A 79 -7.75 -6.20 -11.05
N ILE A 80 -8.41 -5.99 -9.90
CA ILE A 80 -9.67 -6.69 -9.56
C ILE A 80 -10.74 -6.42 -10.63
N SER A 81 -10.93 -5.16 -11.02
CA SER A 81 -11.93 -4.75 -12.00
C SER A 81 -11.68 -5.34 -13.40
N GLY A 82 -10.44 -5.73 -13.73
CA GLY A 82 -10.12 -6.41 -14.98
C GLY A 82 -10.52 -7.88 -15.01
N ILE A 83 -10.74 -8.51 -13.85
CA ILE A 83 -10.97 -9.96 -13.72
C ILE A 83 -12.42 -10.27 -13.34
N ILE A 84 -13.03 -9.50 -12.43
CA ILE A 84 -14.41 -9.74 -11.98
C ILE A 84 -15.43 -9.82 -13.13
N PRO A 85 -15.46 -8.90 -14.11
CA PRO A 85 -16.46 -8.94 -15.17
C PRO A 85 -16.38 -10.23 -16.00
N ARG A 86 -15.16 -10.75 -16.19
CA ARG A 86 -14.93 -12.01 -16.88
C ARG A 86 -15.45 -13.19 -16.07
N ALA A 87 -15.13 -13.26 -14.78
CA ALA A 87 -15.63 -14.29 -13.87
C ALA A 87 -17.16 -14.35 -13.83
N LEU A 88 -17.81 -13.18 -13.80
CA LEU A 88 -19.27 -13.08 -13.84
C LEU A 88 -19.85 -13.52 -15.19
N LYS A 89 -19.26 -13.07 -16.30
CA LYS A 89 -19.71 -13.42 -17.66
C LYS A 89 -19.60 -14.92 -17.94
N GLU A 90 -18.52 -15.55 -17.47
CA GLU A 90 -18.26 -16.98 -17.66
C GLU A 90 -18.96 -17.85 -16.60
N GLY A 91 -19.53 -17.25 -15.54
CA GLY A 91 -20.11 -17.99 -14.43
C GLY A 91 -19.07 -18.80 -13.65
N ASP A 92 -17.79 -18.42 -13.72
CA ASP A 92 -16.67 -19.14 -13.12
C ASP A 92 -15.95 -18.28 -12.05
N PRO A 93 -16.31 -18.46 -10.76
CA PRO A 93 -15.61 -17.81 -9.65
C PRO A 93 -14.14 -18.24 -9.52
N GLY A 94 -13.72 -19.37 -10.09
CA GLY A 94 -12.35 -19.86 -10.07
C GLY A 94 -11.37 -18.90 -10.73
N LEU A 95 -11.84 -18.10 -11.70
CA LEU A 95 -11.05 -17.06 -12.35
C LEU A 95 -10.54 -15.97 -11.39
N LEU A 96 -11.20 -15.78 -10.25
CA LEU A 96 -10.74 -14.82 -9.24
C LEU A 96 -9.36 -15.18 -8.67
N ALA A 97 -8.96 -16.45 -8.69
CA ALA A 97 -7.62 -16.87 -8.26
C ALA A 97 -6.48 -16.25 -9.10
N MET A 98 -6.79 -15.74 -10.30
CA MET A 98 -5.83 -14.98 -11.11
C MET A 98 -5.37 -13.69 -10.42
N ILE A 99 -6.22 -13.09 -9.56
CA ILE A 99 -5.89 -11.86 -8.82
C ILE A 99 -4.68 -12.07 -7.91
N ASP A 100 -4.58 -13.23 -7.22
CA ASP A 100 -3.42 -13.56 -6.38
C ASP A 100 -2.11 -13.54 -7.19
N LYS A 101 -2.16 -14.05 -8.44
CA LYS A 101 -1.00 -14.07 -9.34
C LYS A 101 -0.64 -12.64 -9.77
N GLU A 102 -1.62 -11.85 -10.21
CA GLU A 102 -1.38 -10.46 -10.62
C GLU A 102 -0.85 -9.59 -9.48
N TYR A 103 -1.31 -9.82 -8.25
CA TYR A 103 -0.80 -9.13 -7.06
C TYR A 103 0.66 -9.51 -6.77
N ARG A 104 1.00 -10.80 -6.83
CA ARG A 104 2.39 -11.26 -6.68
C ARG A 104 3.32 -10.64 -7.72
N ASN A 105 2.89 -10.57 -8.97
CA ASN A 105 3.66 -9.96 -10.05
C ASN A 105 3.83 -8.45 -9.87
N SER A 106 2.76 -7.76 -9.47
CA SER A 106 2.72 -6.30 -9.37
C SER A 106 3.42 -5.75 -8.11
N PHE A 107 3.24 -6.44 -6.98
CA PHE A 107 3.62 -5.92 -5.66
C PHE A 107 4.68 -6.77 -4.95
N GLY A 108 4.81 -8.05 -5.29
CA GLY A 108 5.59 -9.02 -4.51
C GLY A 108 7.05 -8.62 -4.31
N ILE A 109 7.72 -8.20 -5.39
CA ILE A 109 9.14 -7.79 -5.33
C ILE A 109 9.31 -6.51 -4.52
N SER A 110 8.49 -5.50 -4.78
CA SER A 110 8.63 -4.17 -4.15
C SER A 110 8.27 -4.21 -2.66
N LEU A 111 7.12 -4.78 -2.31
CA LEU A 111 6.68 -4.93 -0.92
C LEU A 111 7.55 -5.93 -0.15
N GLY A 112 7.95 -7.05 -0.78
CA GLY A 112 8.85 -8.02 -0.18
C GLY A 112 10.20 -7.39 0.21
N ARG A 113 10.76 -6.52 -0.65
CA ARG A 113 11.95 -5.73 -0.30
C ARG A 113 11.68 -4.82 0.88
N ALA A 114 10.60 -4.05 0.85
CA ALA A 114 10.27 -3.11 1.92
C ALA A 114 10.06 -3.83 3.28
N VAL A 115 9.43 -5.01 3.31
CA VAL A 115 9.34 -5.85 4.52
C VAL A 115 10.73 -6.19 5.05
N LYS A 116 11.64 -6.67 4.20
CA LYS A 116 13.01 -7.02 4.60
C LYS A 116 13.75 -5.80 5.14
N LYS A 117 13.66 -4.66 4.47
CA LYS A 117 14.29 -3.41 4.89
C LYS A 117 13.70 -2.88 6.21
N ARG A 118 12.39 -3.05 6.44
CA ARG A 118 11.75 -2.68 7.71
C ARG A 118 12.29 -3.53 8.86
N LYS A 119 12.40 -4.84 8.66
CA LYS A 119 13.00 -5.74 9.66
C LYS A 119 14.43 -5.33 9.99
N MET A 120 15.24 -5.03 8.99
CA MET A 120 16.61 -4.53 9.15
C MET A 120 16.66 -3.20 9.91
N LEU A 121 15.77 -2.27 9.57
CA LEU A 121 15.65 -0.99 10.27
C LEU A 121 15.33 -1.21 11.75
N LEU A 122 14.31 -2.01 12.06
CA LEU A 122 13.89 -2.28 13.43
C LEU A 122 14.96 -3.01 14.25
N SER A 123 15.66 -3.98 13.66
CA SER A 123 16.74 -4.69 14.36
C SER A 123 17.96 -3.81 14.61
N GLY A 124 18.28 -2.90 13.68
CA GLY A 124 19.42 -1.99 13.81
C GLY A 124 19.12 -0.71 14.60
N TRP A 125 17.84 -0.37 14.79
CA TRP A 125 17.42 0.91 15.36
C TRP A 125 17.95 1.11 16.78
N LYS A 126 17.74 0.13 17.65
CA LYS A 126 18.13 0.21 19.06
C LYS A 126 19.65 0.42 19.20
N SER A 127 20.44 -0.41 18.54
CA SER A 127 21.91 -0.30 18.58
C SER A 127 22.43 0.99 17.95
N ALA A 128 21.78 1.52 16.91
CA ALA A 128 22.20 2.76 16.24
C ALA A 128 21.85 4.02 17.05
N VAL A 129 20.74 4.01 17.78
CA VAL A 129 20.28 5.17 18.58
C VAL A 129 20.91 5.20 19.97
N GLU A 130 21.03 4.06 20.64
CA GLU A 130 21.60 3.99 22.01
C GLU A 130 23.09 4.30 22.04
N THR A 131 23.83 3.96 20.99
CA THR A 131 25.29 4.22 20.92
C THR A 131 25.64 5.64 20.49
N SER A 132 24.65 6.45 20.08
CA SER A 132 24.86 7.76 19.44
C SER A 132 25.86 7.74 18.27
N ASP A 133 26.09 6.57 17.66
CA ASP A 133 26.99 6.41 16.52
C ASP A 133 26.29 6.89 15.24
N LYS A 134 26.52 8.16 14.92
CA LYS A 134 26.00 8.82 13.72
C LYS A 134 26.35 8.07 12.43
N LYS A 135 27.54 7.46 12.32
CA LYS A 135 27.97 6.76 11.10
C LYS A 135 27.16 5.47 10.91
N SER A 136 26.96 4.71 12.00
CA SER A 136 26.13 3.50 11.96
C SER A 136 24.66 3.82 11.67
N PHE A 137 24.11 4.87 12.28
CA PHE A 137 22.76 5.33 11.98
C PHE A 137 22.60 5.75 10.51
N GLU A 138 23.51 6.57 9.99
CA GLU A 138 23.48 7.03 8.60
C GLU A 138 23.57 5.85 7.61
N LYS A 139 24.43 4.87 7.90
CA LYS A 139 24.54 3.64 7.11
C LYS A 139 23.22 2.86 7.11
N LEU A 140 22.60 2.68 8.28
CA LEU A 140 21.30 1.99 8.42
C LEU A 140 20.21 2.67 7.60
N ILE A 141 20.07 4.00 7.72
CA ILE A 141 19.07 4.77 6.95
C ILE A 141 19.31 4.63 5.45
N LYS A 142 20.55 4.75 4.97
CA LYS A 142 20.89 4.58 3.55
C LYS A 142 20.56 3.18 3.02
N GLN A 143 20.65 2.16 3.87
CA GLN A 143 20.32 0.78 3.49
C GLN A 143 18.81 0.49 3.52
N CYS A 144 18.04 1.22 4.33
CA CYS A 144 16.62 0.94 4.58
C CYS A 144 15.65 1.92 3.94
N TRP A 145 16.09 3.11 3.51
CA TRP A 145 15.21 4.14 2.96
C TRP A 145 15.27 4.25 1.42
N VAL A 146 14.10 4.27 0.77
CA VAL A 146 13.91 4.15 -0.69
C VAL A 146 14.66 5.17 -1.53
N ALA A 147 14.97 6.34 -0.97
CA ALA A 147 15.64 7.43 -1.69
C ALA A 147 17.14 7.17 -1.95
N PHE A 148 17.75 6.19 -1.27
CA PHE A 148 19.18 5.92 -1.39
C PHE A 148 19.47 4.69 -2.24
N LYS A 149 20.52 4.77 -3.08
CA LYS A 149 20.98 3.64 -3.90
C LYS A 149 21.17 2.32 -3.12
N PRO A 150 21.73 2.30 -1.89
CA PRO A 150 21.91 1.06 -1.13
C PRO A 150 20.61 0.34 -0.74
N TYR A 151 19.47 1.03 -0.70
CA TYR A 151 18.16 0.38 -0.51
C TYR A 151 17.86 -0.66 -1.59
N TRP A 152 18.29 -0.38 -2.83
CA TRP A 152 17.99 -1.20 -3.99
C TRP A 152 18.93 -2.40 -4.15
N ARG A 153 19.99 -2.47 -3.33
CA ARG A 153 20.91 -3.62 -3.28
C ARG A 153 20.30 -4.74 -2.42
N LEU A 154 20.42 -5.96 -2.92
CA LEU A 154 20.00 -7.19 -2.23
C LEU A 154 20.93 -7.50 -1.06
#